data_AF-A0A2W5RMT4-F1
#
_entry.id   AF-A0A2W5RMT4-F1
#
_cell.length_a   1.000
_cell.length_b   1.000
_cell.length_c   1.000
_cell.angle_alpha   90.00
_cell.angle_beta   90.00
_cell.angle_gamma   90.00
#
_symmetry.space_group_name_H-M   'P 1'
#
loop_
_entity.id
_entity.type
_entity.pdbx_description
1 polymer ?
#
loop_
_entity_poly.entity_id
_entity_poly.type
_entity_poly.pdbx_seq_one_letter_code
_entity_poly.pdbx_strand_id
1 'polypeptide(L)'
;MSQVKTVKIKDGDDFRVINESDFKHGQHELYEGEKLSTDSVVVSLNVGITPELQATIDQAKAECAKVVAENDELKQQVETLKAGLIQGEPADLSGLVPVEQFDAVALDLTNTKEQLATAQSELISFKNDVGAMQARIAELQSVDYSKLKVDELKDVLKLKGIEFSSDAKKDDLLALLAPKE
;
A
#
# COMPACT_ATOMS: atom_id res chain seq x y z
N MET A 1 -45.37 38.16 -87.80
CA MET A 1 -43.91 38.07 -87.54
C MET A 1 -43.76 37.65 -86.09
N SER A 2 -43.12 36.53 -85.79
CA SER A 2 -42.90 36.12 -84.39
C SER A 2 -41.96 37.13 -83.72
N GLN A 3 -42.35 37.66 -82.56
CA GLN A 3 -41.47 38.50 -81.76
C GLN A 3 -40.30 37.63 -81.26
N VAL A 4 -39.08 38.02 -81.62
CA VAL A 4 -37.86 37.41 -81.09
C VAL A 4 -37.64 38.00 -79.70
N LYS A 5 -37.61 37.15 -78.67
CA LYS A 5 -37.27 37.58 -77.30
C LYS A 5 -35.77 37.77 -77.19
N THR A 6 -35.36 38.86 -76.58
CA THR A 6 -33.96 39.22 -76.36
C THR A 6 -33.69 39.44 -74.88
N VAL A 7 -32.44 39.25 -74.48
CA VAL A 7 -31.98 39.43 -73.10
C VAL A 7 -30.64 40.15 -73.09
N LYS A 8 -30.38 40.96 -72.06
CA LYS A 8 -29.08 41.61 -71.88
C LYS A 8 -28.15 40.73 -71.05
N ILE A 9 -26.95 40.53 -71.57
CA ILE A 9 -25.86 39.84 -70.88
C ILE A 9 -24.74 40.83 -70.58
N LYS A 10 -23.94 40.56 -69.55
CA LYS A 10 -22.76 41.37 -69.24
C LYS A 10 -21.69 41.21 -70.33
N ASP A 11 -21.10 42.33 -70.75
CA ASP A 11 -20.00 42.38 -71.71
C ASP A 11 -18.98 43.45 -71.25
N GLY A 12 -18.06 43.04 -70.37
CA GLY A 12 -17.15 43.97 -69.69
C GLY A 12 -17.90 44.89 -68.72
N ASP A 13 -17.68 46.20 -68.85
CA ASP A 13 -18.33 47.24 -68.04
C ASP A 13 -19.72 47.65 -68.60
N ASP A 14 -20.14 47.10 -69.74
CA ASP A 14 -21.42 47.40 -70.40
C ASP A 14 -22.24 46.11 -70.64
N PHE A 15 -23.34 46.23 -71.38
CA PHE A 15 -24.21 45.11 -71.73
C PHE A 15 -24.25 44.85 -73.24
N ARG A 16 -24.42 43.59 -73.59
CA ARG A 16 -24.75 43.16 -74.96
C ARG A 16 -26.11 42.50 -74.99
N VAL A 17 -26.92 42.82 -76.00
CA VAL A 17 -28.22 42.17 -76.23
C VAL A 17 -28.04 40.96 -77.14
N ILE A 18 -28.56 39.81 -76.71
CA ILE A 18 -28.61 38.58 -77.50
C ILE A 18 -30.04 38.06 -77.58
N ASN A 19 -30.33 37.16 -78.53
CA ASN A 19 -31.61 36.44 -78.49
C ASN A 19 -31.62 35.52 -77.27
N GLU A 20 -32.78 35.42 -76.62
CA GLU A 20 -32.95 34.58 -75.44
C GLU A 20 -32.67 33.10 -75.75
N SER A 21 -33.00 32.64 -76.96
CA SER A 21 -32.69 31.29 -77.45
C SER A 21 -31.20 31.00 -77.57
N ASP A 22 -30.37 32.04 -77.70
CA ASP A 22 -28.92 31.92 -77.84
C ASP A 22 -28.23 31.99 -76.45
N PHE A 23 -28.99 32.18 -75.37
CA PHE A 23 -28.46 32.21 -74.02
C PHE A 23 -27.98 30.81 -73.58
N LYS A 24 -26.75 30.72 -73.07
CA LYS A 24 -26.15 29.48 -72.58
C LYS A 24 -25.73 29.63 -71.13
N HIS A 25 -26.37 28.88 -70.24
CA HIS A 25 -26.00 28.84 -68.82
C HIS A 25 -24.52 28.43 -68.67
N GLY A 26 -23.77 29.18 -67.86
CA GLY A 26 -22.34 28.97 -67.62
C GLY A 26 -21.40 29.65 -68.62
N GLN A 27 -21.89 30.10 -69.78
CA GLN A 27 -21.12 30.91 -70.74
C GLN A 27 -21.54 32.38 -70.73
N HIS A 28 -22.82 32.64 -70.50
CA HIS A 28 -23.36 33.98 -70.42
C HIS A 28 -23.83 34.28 -68.99
N GLU A 29 -23.57 35.50 -68.54
CA GLU A 29 -24.09 36.05 -67.28
C GLU A 29 -25.09 37.16 -67.60
N LEU A 30 -26.24 37.15 -66.94
CA LEU A 30 -27.28 38.17 -67.15
C LEU A 30 -26.82 39.53 -66.61
N TYR A 31 -27.16 40.60 -67.34
CA TYR A 31 -26.96 41.95 -66.84
C TYR A 31 -27.90 42.23 -65.66
N GLU A 32 -27.50 43.14 -64.77
CA GLU A 32 -28.20 43.35 -63.51
C GLU A 32 -29.69 43.68 -63.72
N GLY A 33 -30.56 42.93 -63.04
CA GLY A 33 -32.01 43.07 -63.13
C GLY A 33 -32.70 42.30 -64.27
N GLU A 34 -31.95 41.73 -65.22
CA GLU A 34 -32.51 40.88 -66.28
C GLU A 34 -32.88 39.47 -65.79
N LYS A 35 -33.89 38.88 -66.41
CA LYS A 35 -34.33 37.49 -66.16
C LYS A 35 -34.70 36.83 -67.47
N LEU A 36 -34.35 35.55 -67.61
CA LEU A 36 -34.89 34.74 -68.70
C LEU A 36 -36.39 34.54 -68.49
N SER A 37 -37.12 34.49 -69.59
CA SER A 37 -38.56 34.26 -69.65
C SER A 37 -38.93 32.79 -69.39
N THR A 38 -38.01 31.94 -68.93
CA THR A 38 -38.29 30.53 -68.67
C THR A 38 -39.24 30.37 -67.49
N ASP A 39 -40.33 29.64 -67.71
CA ASP A 39 -41.18 29.14 -66.64
C ASP A 39 -40.30 28.33 -65.69
N SER A 40 -40.27 28.76 -64.43
CA SER A 40 -39.62 28.03 -63.35
C SER A 40 -40.15 26.59 -63.32
N VAL A 41 -39.34 25.63 -63.75
CA VAL A 41 -39.62 24.22 -63.52
C VAL A 41 -39.26 23.92 -62.07
N VAL A 42 -40.26 23.92 -61.18
CA VAL A 42 -40.10 23.45 -59.80
C VAL A 42 -40.05 21.92 -59.83
N VAL A 43 -38.84 21.36 -59.75
CA VAL A 43 -38.66 19.91 -59.55
C VAL A 43 -38.85 19.60 -58.07
N SER A 44 -39.98 18.99 -57.71
CA SER A 44 -40.18 18.46 -56.36
C SER A 44 -39.46 17.12 -56.22
N LEU A 45 -38.28 17.12 -55.58
CA LEU A 45 -37.54 15.91 -55.24
C LEU A 45 -38.03 15.38 -53.89
N ASN A 46 -38.85 14.33 -53.91
CA ASN A 46 -39.15 13.55 -52.70
C ASN A 46 -37.94 12.67 -52.39
N VAL A 47 -37.03 13.15 -51.52
CA VAL A 47 -35.89 12.36 -51.04
C VAL A 47 -36.38 11.47 -49.88
N GLY A 48 -36.73 10.22 -50.17
CA GLY A 48 -37.02 9.21 -49.15
C GLY A 48 -35.73 8.57 -48.62
N ILE A 49 -35.70 8.18 -47.35
CA ILE A 49 -34.63 7.34 -46.79
C ILE A 49 -34.74 5.96 -47.46
N THR A 50 -33.62 5.41 -47.95
CA THR A 50 -33.65 4.05 -48.50
C THR A 50 -34.01 3.03 -47.39
N PRO A 51 -34.70 1.92 -47.71
CA PRO A 51 -35.03 0.90 -46.71
C PRO A 51 -33.82 0.39 -45.92
N GLU A 52 -32.65 0.33 -46.58
CA GLU A 52 -31.38 -0.09 -45.96
C GLU A 52 -30.88 0.92 -44.91
N LEU A 53 -30.99 2.21 -45.21
CA LEU A 53 -30.63 3.27 -44.28
C LEU A 53 -31.62 3.32 -43.11
N GLN A 54 -32.91 3.08 -43.37
CA GLN A 54 -33.92 2.99 -42.32
C GLN A 54 -33.68 1.80 -41.37
N ALA A 55 -33.37 0.62 -41.92
CA ALA A 55 -33.02 -0.56 -41.13
C ALA A 55 -31.77 -0.33 -40.26
N THR A 56 -30.75 0.34 -40.81
CA THR A 56 -29.53 0.70 -40.08
C THR A 56 -29.82 1.66 -38.92
N ILE A 57 -30.69 2.65 -39.15
CA ILE A 57 -31.12 3.61 -38.12
C ILE A 57 -31.88 2.89 -37.00
N ASP A 58 -32.78 1.97 -37.35
CA ASP A 58 -33.59 1.26 -36.36
C ASP A 58 -32.75 0.27 -35.55
N GLN A 59 -31.78 -0.41 -36.17
CA GLN A 59 -30.79 -1.23 -35.47
C GLN A 59 -29.95 -0.38 -34.51
N ALA A 60 -29.42 0.76 -34.96
CA ALA A 60 -28.61 1.64 -34.11
C ALA A 60 -29.41 2.15 -32.89
N LYS A 61 -30.70 2.48 -33.09
CA LYS A 61 -31.59 2.84 -31.98
C LYS A 61 -31.80 1.70 -30.98
N ALA A 62 -31.97 0.48 -31.48
CA ALA A 62 -32.12 -0.70 -30.62
C ALA A 62 -30.85 -0.98 -29.81
N GLU A 63 -29.67 -0.85 -30.43
CA GLU A 63 -28.39 -0.98 -29.74
C GLU A 63 -28.17 0.11 -28.69
N CYS A 64 -28.51 1.37 -29.00
CA CYS A 64 -28.48 2.45 -28.01
C CYS A 64 -29.41 2.17 -26.82
N ALA A 65 -30.63 1.68 -27.07
CA ALA A 65 -31.57 1.36 -25.99
C ALA A 65 -31.03 0.24 -25.08
N LYS A 66 -30.38 -0.77 -25.66
CA LYS A 66 -29.74 -1.86 -24.91
C LYS A 66 -28.59 -1.36 -24.04
N VAL A 67 -27.69 -0.54 -24.59
CA VAL A 67 -26.54 0.01 -23.86
C VAL A 67 -26.99 0.93 -22.72
N VAL A 68 -28.09 1.67 -22.88
CA VAL A 68 -28.66 2.49 -21.80
C VAL A 68 -29.14 1.58 -20.66
N ALA A 69 -29.88 0.52 -20.96
CA ALA A 69 -30.36 -0.42 -19.94
C ALA A 69 -29.22 -1.11 -19.18
N GLU A 70 -28.18 -1.57 -19.90
CA GLU A 70 -27.00 -2.20 -19.28
C GLU A 70 -26.23 -1.21 -18.39
N ASN A 71 -26.11 0.06 -18.79
CA ASN A 71 -25.47 1.09 -17.96
C ASN A 71 -26.25 1.37 -16.67
N ASP A 72 -27.58 1.43 -16.74
CA ASP A 72 -28.42 1.62 -15.55
C ASP A 72 -28.27 0.44 -14.58
N GLU A 73 -28.23 -0.79 -15.10
CA GLU A 73 -28.01 -1.99 -14.30
C GLU A 73 -26.60 -2.03 -13.67
N LEU A 74 -25.55 -1.72 -14.43
CA LEU A 74 -24.18 -1.65 -13.91
C LEU A 74 -24.06 -0.57 -12.82
N LYS A 75 -24.71 0.58 -13.00
CA LYS A 75 -24.74 1.64 -11.99
C LYS A 75 -25.41 1.17 -10.71
N GLN A 76 -26.51 0.43 -10.80
CA GLN A 76 -27.18 -0.17 -9.64
C GLN A 76 -26.31 -1.24 -8.96
N GLN A 77 -25.60 -2.07 -9.72
CA GLN A 77 -24.66 -3.05 -9.17
C GLN A 77 -23.50 -2.37 -8.44
N VAL A 78 -22.93 -1.30 -9.01
CA VAL A 78 -21.86 -0.51 -8.37
C VAL A 78 -22.35 0.12 -7.06
N GLU A 79 -23.53 0.73 -7.05
CA GLU A 79 -24.08 1.31 -5.82
C GLU A 79 -24.39 0.23 -4.76
N THR A 80 -24.84 -0.95 -5.18
CA THR A 80 -25.06 -2.09 -4.28
C THR A 80 -23.75 -2.60 -3.68
N LEU A 81 -22.70 -2.79 -4.50
CA LEU A 81 -21.38 -3.20 -4.04
C LEU A 81 -20.75 -2.15 -3.12
N LYS A 82 -20.91 -0.87 -3.45
CA LYS A 82 -20.45 0.25 -2.64
C LYS A 82 -21.17 0.30 -1.30
N ALA A 83 -22.49 0.10 -1.27
CA ALA A 83 -23.26 -0.01 -0.05
C ALA A 83 -22.80 -1.23 0.79
N GLY A 84 -22.53 -2.37 0.16
CA GLY A 84 -21.97 -3.56 0.83
C GLY A 84 -20.57 -3.34 1.39
N LEU A 85 -19.72 -2.55 0.71
CA LEU A 85 -18.40 -2.16 1.20
C LEU A 85 -18.47 -1.18 2.38
N ILE A 86 -19.50 -0.33 2.44
CA ILE A 86 -19.74 0.60 3.55
C ILE A 86 -20.46 -0.10 4.72
N GLN A 87 -21.29 -1.11 4.44
CA GLN A 87 -21.98 -1.94 5.43
C GLN A 87 -21.18 -3.15 5.90
N GLY A 88 -19.94 -3.32 5.43
CA GLY A 88 -18.97 -4.14 6.14
C GLY A 88 -18.86 -3.56 7.54
N GLU A 89 -19.35 -4.31 8.53
CA GLU A 89 -19.07 -4.12 9.96
C GLU A 89 -17.67 -3.51 10.08
N PRO A 90 -17.51 -2.33 10.71
CA PRO A 90 -16.21 -1.65 10.75
C PRO A 90 -15.22 -2.72 11.19
N ALA A 91 -14.30 -3.08 10.28
CA ALA A 91 -13.43 -4.22 10.50
C ALA A 91 -12.90 -4.04 11.92
N ASP A 92 -13.17 -4.99 12.80
CA ASP A 92 -12.87 -4.82 14.22
C ASP A 92 -11.34 -4.80 14.35
N LEU A 93 -10.77 -3.60 14.19
CA LEU A 93 -9.33 -3.37 14.26
C LEU A 93 -8.88 -3.38 15.73
N SER A 94 -9.77 -3.62 16.71
CA SER A 94 -9.39 -3.77 18.11
C SER A 94 -8.48 -4.98 18.34
N GLY A 95 -8.46 -5.93 17.41
CA GLY A 95 -7.49 -7.04 17.37
C GLY A 95 -6.17 -6.74 16.64
N LEU A 96 -6.05 -5.58 15.97
CA LEU A 96 -4.82 -5.19 15.30
C LEU A 96 -3.93 -4.38 16.26
N VAL A 97 -2.71 -4.86 16.40
CA VAL A 97 -1.67 -4.17 17.15
C VAL A 97 -1.27 -2.90 16.40
N PRO A 98 -1.37 -1.69 17.01
CA PRO A 98 -0.92 -0.44 16.41
C PRO A 98 0.54 -0.52 15.96
N VAL A 99 0.87 0.14 14.85
CA VAL A 99 2.23 0.12 14.26
C VAL A 99 3.27 0.60 15.27
N GLU A 100 2.89 1.54 16.13
CA GLU A 100 3.71 2.10 17.21
C GLU A 100 4.14 1.03 18.24
N GLN A 101 3.37 -0.05 18.41
CA GLN A 101 3.78 -1.16 19.29
C GLN A 101 4.86 -2.02 18.64
N PHE A 102 4.99 -2.06 17.31
CA PHE A 102 6.09 -2.77 16.66
C PHE A 102 7.43 -2.06 16.87
N ASP A 103 7.45 -0.72 16.84
CA ASP A 103 8.66 0.05 17.13
C ASP A 103 9.12 -0.12 18.57
N ALA A 104 8.17 -0.12 19.52
CA ALA A 104 8.46 -0.39 20.93
C ALA A 104 9.02 -1.81 21.13
N VAL A 105 8.41 -2.82 20.50
CA VAL A 105 8.90 -4.21 20.57
C VAL A 105 10.27 -4.37 19.92
N ALA A 106 10.54 -3.68 18.81
CA ALA A 106 11.84 -3.71 18.15
C ALA A 106 12.94 -3.09 19.02
N LEU A 107 12.63 -1.99 19.71
CA LEU A 107 13.52 -1.35 20.67
C LEU A 107 13.80 -2.27 21.87
N ASP A 108 12.76 -2.85 22.47
CA ASP A 108 12.90 -3.79 23.59
C ASP A 108 13.68 -5.05 23.20
N LEU A 109 13.46 -5.56 21.99
CA LEU A 109 14.22 -6.69 21.45
C LEU A 109 15.71 -6.36 21.32
N THR A 110 16.03 -5.14 20.87
CA THR A 110 17.41 -4.66 20.74
C THR A 110 18.08 -4.54 22.11
N ASN A 111 17.42 -3.88 23.06
CA ASN A 111 17.91 -3.75 24.43
C ASN A 111 18.12 -5.11 25.11
N THR A 112 17.18 -6.04 24.94
CA THR A 112 17.27 -7.39 25.53
C THR A 112 18.45 -8.16 24.93
N LYS A 113 18.71 -8.01 23.62
CA LYS A 113 19.85 -8.66 22.96
C LYS A 113 21.19 -8.13 23.48
N GLU A 114 21.29 -6.83 23.74
CA GLU A 114 22.48 -6.22 24.34
C GLU A 114 22.71 -6.71 25.77
N GLN A 115 21.65 -6.70 26.60
CA GLN A 115 21.72 -7.23 27.97
C GLN A 115 22.13 -8.71 27.99
N LEU A 116 21.60 -9.52 27.08
CA LEU A 116 21.96 -10.93 26.94
C LEU A 116 23.44 -11.09 26.57
N ALA A 117 23.95 -10.27 25.65
CA ALA A 117 25.37 -10.30 25.27
C ALA A 117 26.28 -9.95 26.45
N THR A 118 25.94 -8.91 27.21
CA THR A 118 26.67 -8.53 28.44
C THR A 118 26.64 -9.65 29.47
N ALA A 119 25.47 -10.20 29.78
CA ALA A 119 25.34 -11.31 30.75
C ALA A 119 26.11 -12.56 30.30
N GLN A 120 26.14 -12.86 29.00
CA GLN A 120 26.95 -13.95 28.46
C GLN A 120 28.45 -13.69 28.65
N SER A 121 28.93 -12.48 28.35
CA SER A 121 30.33 -12.10 28.58
C SER A 121 30.70 -12.19 30.05
N GLU A 122 29.85 -11.72 30.96
CA GLU A 122 30.06 -11.81 32.41
C GLU A 122 30.09 -13.27 32.88
N LEU A 123 29.17 -14.12 32.40
CA LEU A 123 29.16 -15.54 32.72
C LEU A 123 30.44 -16.23 32.22
N ILE A 124 30.94 -15.85 31.05
CA ILE A 124 32.20 -16.33 30.49
C ILE A 124 33.37 -15.90 31.38
N SER A 125 33.43 -14.63 31.80
CA SER A 125 34.46 -14.15 32.74
C SER A 125 34.40 -14.88 34.08
N PHE A 126 33.20 -15.10 34.63
CA PHE A 126 33.00 -15.85 35.87
C PHE A 126 33.48 -17.31 35.73
N LYS A 127 33.21 -17.95 34.59
CA LYS A 127 33.65 -19.32 34.32
C LYS A 127 35.14 -19.43 34.02
N ASN A 128 35.73 -18.43 33.36
CA ASN A 128 37.10 -18.48 32.88
C ASN A 128 38.13 -18.17 33.95
N ASP A 129 37.74 -17.58 35.09
CA ASP A 129 38.63 -17.36 36.23
C ASP A 129 38.38 -18.37 37.35
N VAL A 130 38.45 -19.65 36.99
CA VAL A 130 38.46 -20.76 37.95
C VAL A 130 39.58 -20.57 38.99
N GLY A 131 40.70 -19.96 38.59
CA GLY A 131 41.83 -19.66 39.48
C GLY A 131 41.46 -18.67 40.59
N ALA A 132 40.87 -17.52 40.27
CA ALA A 132 40.41 -16.57 41.28
C ALA A 132 39.27 -17.11 42.15
N MET A 133 38.37 -17.92 41.57
CA MET A 133 37.32 -18.57 42.33
C MET A 133 37.89 -19.60 43.31
N GLN A 134 38.86 -20.42 42.88
CA GLN A 134 39.58 -21.36 43.73
C GLN A 134 40.40 -20.63 44.80
N ALA A 135 41.06 -19.53 44.47
CA ALA A 135 41.82 -18.71 45.42
C ALA A 135 40.90 -18.13 46.51
N ARG A 136 39.71 -17.62 46.13
CA ARG A 136 38.73 -17.11 47.08
C ARG A 136 38.10 -18.20 47.95
N ILE A 137 37.87 -19.40 47.40
CA ILE A 137 37.45 -20.56 48.19
C ILE A 137 38.54 -20.94 49.20
N ALA A 138 39.81 -20.98 48.79
CA ALA A 138 40.93 -21.28 49.68
C ALA A 138 41.09 -20.22 50.78
N GLU A 139 40.94 -18.93 50.46
CA GLU A 139 40.94 -17.85 51.44
C GLU A 139 39.80 -17.98 52.46
N LEU A 140 38.58 -18.28 52.00
CA LEU A 140 37.41 -18.46 52.88
C LEU A 140 37.49 -19.73 53.74
N GLN A 141 38.22 -20.75 53.29
CA GLN A 141 38.49 -21.97 54.05
C GLN A 141 39.67 -21.82 55.01
N SER A 142 40.54 -20.83 54.81
CA SER A 142 41.64 -20.48 55.71
C SER A 142 41.09 -19.77 56.95
N VAL A 143 40.57 -20.55 57.89
CA VAL A 143 40.12 -20.05 59.19
C VAL A 143 41.28 -20.16 60.18
N ASP A 144 41.72 -19.02 60.70
CA ASP A 144 42.67 -18.97 61.82
C ASP A 144 41.97 -19.32 63.14
N TYR A 145 42.01 -20.61 63.49
CA TYR A 145 41.39 -21.13 64.70
C TYR A 145 42.14 -20.73 65.99
N SER A 146 43.37 -20.20 65.90
CA SER A 146 44.21 -19.89 67.09
C SER A 146 43.56 -18.85 68.02
N LYS A 147 42.69 -18.00 67.47
CA LYS A 147 41.96 -16.95 68.19
C LYS A 147 40.75 -17.46 68.96
N LEU A 148 40.27 -18.67 68.68
CA LEU A 148 39.13 -19.25 69.37
C LEU A 148 39.48 -19.74 70.78
N LYS A 149 38.51 -19.74 71.68
CA LYS A 149 38.60 -20.32 73.02
C LYS A 149 38.42 -21.84 72.95
N VAL A 150 38.80 -22.53 74.02
CA VAL A 150 38.71 -24.01 74.09
C VAL A 150 37.30 -24.52 73.81
N ASP A 151 36.27 -23.87 74.36
CA ASP A 151 34.88 -24.30 74.15
C ASP A 151 34.44 -24.12 72.69
N GLU A 152 34.82 -23.00 72.07
CA GLU A 152 34.54 -22.71 70.66
C GLU A 152 35.26 -23.70 69.73
N LEU A 153 36.51 -24.08 70.06
CA LEU A 153 37.26 -25.11 69.33
C LEU A 153 36.59 -26.48 69.43
N LYS A 154 36.12 -26.85 70.62
CA LYS A 154 35.37 -28.10 70.84
C LYS A 154 34.08 -28.13 70.02
N ASP A 155 33.37 -27.00 69.92
CA ASP A 155 32.16 -26.91 69.11
C ASP A 155 32.46 -27.00 67.61
N VAL A 156 33.54 -26.36 67.14
CA VAL A 156 34.02 -26.51 65.74
C VAL A 156 34.40 -27.96 65.42
N LEU A 157 35.11 -28.64 66.33
CA LEU A 157 35.49 -30.05 66.17
C LEU A 157 34.28 -30.97 66.13
N LYS A 158 33.28 -30.77 67.02
CA LYS A 158 32.00 -31.49 66.96
C LYS A 158 31.28 -31.28 65.64
N LEU A 159 31.21 -30.03 65.18
CA LEU A 159 30.56 -29.67 63.92
C LEU A 159 31.28 -30.31 62.71
N LYS A 160 32.59 -30.48 62.79
CA LYS A 160 33.41 -31.20 61.80
C LYS A 160 33.41 -32.73 62.00
N GLY A 161 32.73 -33.25 63.03
CA GLY A 161 32.70 -34.68 63.34
C GLY A 161 34.06 -35.25 63.80
N ILE A 162 34.94 -34.42 64.35
CA ILE A 162 36.26 -34.83 64.85
C ILE A 162 36.12 -35.15 66.34
N GLU A 163 36.47 -36.37 66.73
CA GLU A 163 36.50 -36.79 68.13
C GLU A 163 37.69 -36.19 68.88
N PHE A 164 37.49 -35.86 70.16
CA PHE A 164 38.53 -35.32 71.04
C PHE A 164 38.26 -35.73 72.49
N SER A 165 39.31 -35.73 73.31
CA SER A 165 39.19 -35.97 74.75
C SER A 165 38.54 -34.78 75.47
N SER A 166 37.71 -35.03 76.49
CA SER A 166 37.10 -33.97 77.32
C SER A 166 38.13 -33.04 77.95
N ASP A 167 39.31 -33.57 78.26
CA ASP A 167 40.40 -32.88 78.97
C ASP A 167 41.48 -32.34 78.01
N ALA A 168 41.23 -32.40 76.70
CA ALA A 168 42.16 -31.92 75.68
C ALA A 168 42.47 -30.42 75.85
N LYS A 169 43.75 -30.07 75.74
CA LYS A 169 44.22 -28.70 75.86
C LYS A 169 44.04 -27.95 74.54
N LYS A 170 44.09 -26.62 74.61
CA LYS A 170 43.88 -25.75 73.44
C LYS A 170 44.79 -26.13 72.26
N ASP A 171 46.06 -26.39 72.52
CA ASP A 171 47.03 -26.72 71.45
C ASP A 171 46.71 -28.08 70.79
N ASP A 172 46.28 -29.07 71.57
CA ASP A 172 45.87 -30.38 71.04
C ASP A 172 44.63 -30.26 70.15
N LEU A 173 43.66 -29.44 70.56
CA LEU A 173 42.44 -29.17 69.79
C LEU A 173 42.74 -28.40 68.49
N LEU A 174 43.69 -27.46 68.53
CA LEU A 174 44.16 -26.73 67.35
C LEU A 174 44.88 -27.66 66.37
N ALA A 175 45.70 -28.58 66.87
CA ALA A 175 46.41 -29.56 66.02
C ALA A 175 45.45 -30.47 65.24
N LEU A 176 44.28 -30.79 65.82
CA LEU A 176 43.23 -31.56 65.14
C LEU A 176 42.53 -30.80 64.01
N LEU A 177 42.59 -29.46 64.02
CA LEU A 177 42.01 -28.58 63.00
C LEU A 177 43.03 -28.14 61.94
N ALA A 178 44.31 -28.47 62.12
CA ALA A 178 45.32 -28.22 61.11
C ALA A 178 45.01 -29.02 59.83
N PRO A 179 45.28 -28.45 58.64
CA PRO A 179 45.14 -29.19 57.39
C PRO A 179 45.95 -30.50 57.46
N LYS A 180 45.31 -31.63 57.16
CA LYS A 180 46.03 -32.89 56.98
C LYS A 180 46.77 -32.81 55.64
N GLU A 181 48.07 -33.07 55.65
CA GLU A 181 48.88 -33.24 54.43
C GLU A 181 48.34 -34.37 53.53
#